data_AF-A0A972PER1-F1
#
_entry.id   AF-A0A972PER1-F1
#
_cell.length_a   1.000
_cell.length_b   1.000
_cell.length_c   1.000
_cell.angle_alpha   90.00
_cell.angle_beta   90.00
_cell.angle_gamma   90.00
#
_symmetry.space_group_name_H-M   'P 1'
#
loop_
_entity.id
_entity.type
_entity.pdbx_description
1 polymer ?
#
loop_
_entity_poly.entity_id
_entity_poly.type
_entity_poly.pdbx_seq_one_letter_code
_entity_poly.pdbx_strand_id
1 'polypeptide(L)'
;MGAGVGTFSLALMDLVMQEKAKGADVCEKFYLILIEPNVLYHEVANELLKQCAQGSNLQVKWTIIAGKFPDEPCLSEVLERVAGYDSKFVIIAMSNLWNWLEDGKSLLDIFLPWRRKTEAETVYDRACNFLKEFAENTPALQVALLSVETKEPKLRKKLDKFYKRLKQASQDIYILKGPDTNFIRYENFPRSYYREVKTKIEHVNSYNAAFAVFGLIVNKMSELENLKRAYFKSRQALRWEFPCDEVEIKLFEQDLEHNLKQLGKRILTGYNFGEFLLEYEVPKNDKETRPRVMDSLSDSIVGAAFLDVVGRGIDRNFCRTSYGNRINEKIDSEYMYKYFWHSYRNFMYKPKSWFAKNGFNFFVKMDIKSFYPSVKQEKLIEKLIRLLPAKEPRVLNLLNSMIKRSIFGSPEGCGIPQGPICSGFLANCYLDEFDREMEAKLGPNGYRRYVDDMIIYTHDEESCKESIKYVSEKLCELGLKNHTGRKLKEGTIEDYLSLIERDREVDDFQKDLSRILRGLYSLDWNNYREFIRKPDEFVRLYSECLRTIGVIINPEWLRRKLLLGKGLSAALSFVSRYFSSQMYRVNFLILPNYSMQMSGQRILSRKI
;
A
#
# COMPACT_ATOMS: atom_id res chain seq x y z
N MET A 1 35.00 -16.98 -25.42
CA MET A 1 34.29 -15.70 -25.21
C MET A 1 33.08 -15.96 -24.31
N GLY A 2 33.24 -15.76 -23.01
CA GLY A 2 32.11 -15.75 -22.07
C GLY A 2 31.36 -14.43 -22.20
N ALA A 3 30.03 -14.50 -22.34
CA ALA A 3 29.10 -13.35 -22.39
C ALA A 3 29.52 -12.17 -23.30
N GLY A 4 29.57 -12.41 -24.62
CA GLY A 4 29.67 -11.34 -25.63
C GLY A 4 28.31 -10.77 -26.03
N VAL A 5 28.36 -9.65 -26.78
CA VAL A 5 27.27 -8.84 -27.37
C VAL A 5 26.01 -9.62 -27.78
N GLY A 6 26.16 -10.85 -28.30
CA GLY A 6 25.02 -11.70 -28.64
C GLY A 6 24.05 -11.98 -27.48
N THR A 7 24.51 -12.07 -26.22
CA THR A 7 23.61 -12.31 -25.08
C THR A 7 22.76 -11.07 -24.78
N PHE A 8 23.35 -9.88 -24.94
CA PHE A 8 22.68 -8.60 -24.80
C PHE A 8 21.63 -8.38 -25.91
N SER A 9 22.02 -8.61 -27.16
CA SER A 9 21.16 -8.51 -28.33
C SER A 9 19.92 -9.38 -28.23
N LEU A 10 20.10 -10.61 -27.75
CA LEU A 10 19.04 -11.58 -27.60
C LEU A 10 18.12 -11.22 -26.41
N ALA A 11 18.67 -10.73 -25.30
CA ALA A 11 17.88 -10.26 -24.15
C ALA A 11 17.05 -8.99 -24.48
N LEU A 12 17.60 -8.07 -25.28
CA LEU A 12 16.88 -6.92 -25.79
C LEU A 12 15.71 -7.34 -26.69
N MET A 13 15.95 -8.29 -27.61
CA MET A 13 14.89 -8.85 -28.47
C MET A 13 13.80 -9.55 -27.65
N ASP A 14 14.16 -10.35 -26.65
CA ASP A 14 13.21 -11.01 -25.75
C ASP A 14 12.35 -9.98 -24.99
N LEU A 15 12.97 -8.92 -24.44
CA LEU A 15 12.22 -7.84 -23.77
C LEU A 15 11.23 -7.15 -24.71
N VAL A 16 11.67 -6.79 -25.92
CA VAL A 16 10.82 -6.17 -26.94
C VAL A 16 9.65 -7.09 -27.33
N MET A 17 9.90 -8.39 -27.45
CA MET A 17 8.87 -9.39 -27.76
C MET A 17 7.90 -9.63 -26.60
N GLN A 18 8.38 -9.61 -25.35
CA GLN A 18 7.54 -9.73 -24.16
C GLN A 18 6.61 -8.52 -23.97
N GLU A 19 7.07 -7.31 -24.26
CA GLU A 19 6.22 -6.12 -24.22
C GLU A 19 5.17 -6.14 -25.34
N LYS A 20 5.55 -6.61 -26.55
CA LYS A 20 4.60 -6.84 -27.66
C LYS A 20 3.52 -7.87 -27.32
N ALA A 21 3.85 -8.95 -26.60
CA ALA A 21 2.92 -10.00 -26.23
C ALA A 21 1.86 -9.57 -25.19
N LYS A 22 2.06 -8.46 -24.46
CA LYS A 22 1.13 -7.98 -23.43
C LYS A 22 -0.02 -7.12 -23.97
N GLY A 23 -0.12 -6.92 -25.29
CA GLY A 23 -1.18 -6.11 -25.89
C GLY A 23 -1.15 -4.63 -25.49
N ALA A 24 -0.02 -4.15 -24.99
CA ALA A 24 0.24 -2.72 -24.92
C ALA A 24 0.35 -2.21 -26.37
N ASP A 25 -0.22 -1.04 -26.67
CA ASP A 25 0.23 -0.24 -27.82
C ASP A 25 1.73 -0.08 -27.66
N VAL A 26 2.51 -0.95 -28.31
CA VAL A 26 3.97 -0.90 -28.24
C VAL A 26 4.33 0.45 -28.80
N CYS A 27 4.78 1.35 -27.92
CA CYS A 27 5.15 2.70 -28.27
C CYS A 27 5.98 2.64 -29.57
N GLU A 28 5.52 3.29 -30.65
CA GLU A 28 6.17 3.21 -31.97
C GLU A 28 7.65 3.63 -31.90
N LYS A 29 8.05 4.36 -30.84
CA LYS A 29 9.40 4.83 -30.53
C LYS A 29 9.84 4.41 -29.13
N PHE A 30 10.99 3.75 -29.01
CA PHE A 30 11.68 3.56 -27.73
C PHE A 30 13.15 3.94 -27.79
N TYR A 31 13.67 4.44 -26.66
CA TYR A 31 15.07 4.87 -26.51
C TYR A 31 15.87 3.81 -25.76
N LEU A 32 17.07 3.46 -26.25
CA LEU A 32 17.97 2.50 -25.64
C LEU A 32 19.29 3.18 -25.24
N ILE A 33 19.61 3.21 -23.95
CA ILE A 33 20.94 3.55 -23.45
C ILE A 33 21.67 2.26 -23.16
N LEU A 34 22.69 1.95 -23.95
CA LEU A 34 23.59 0.83 -23.72
C LEU A 34 24.81 1.32 -22.95
N ILE A 35 25.05 0.75 -21.78
CA ILE A 35 26.30 0.98 -21.04
C ILE A 35 27.23 -0.19 -21.38
N GLU A 36 28.37 0.12 -22.01
CA GLU A 36 29.37 -0.87 -22.41
C GLU A 36 30.77 -0.23 -22.35
N PRO A 37 31.62 -0.56 -21.37
CA PRO A 37 32.96 0.01 -21.27
C PRO A 37 33.91 -0.51 -22.36
N ASN A 38 33.65 -1.69 -22.94
CA ASN A 38 34.51 -2.22 -23.99
C ASN A 38 34.14 -1.66 -25.36
N VAL A 39 34.95 -0.71 -25.84
CA VAL A 39 34.75 -0.02 -27.12
C VAL A 39 34.70 -0.98 -28.32
N LEU A 40 35.38 -2.14 -28.26
CA LEU A 40 35.34 -3.15 -29.34
C LEU A 40 33.94 -3.71 -29.57
N TYR A 41 33.07 -3.66 -28.56
CA TYR A 41 31.70 -4.14 -28.66
C TYR A 41 30.72 -3.09 -29.19
N HIS A 42 31.13 -1.83 -29.29
CA HIS A 42 30.27 -0.73 -29.73
C HIS A 42 29.89 -0.86 -31.20
N GLU A 43 30.85 -1.21 -32.06
CA GLU A 43 30.60 -1.40 -33.49
C GLU A 43 29.61 -2.55 -33.73
N VAL A 44 29.82 -3.68 -33.04
CA VAL A 44 28.95 -4.85 -33.13
C VAL A 44 27.53 -4.53 -32.63
N ALA A 45 27.41 -3.84 -31.50
CA ALA A 45 26.13 -3.45 -30.94
C ALA A 45 25.38 -2.48 -31.88
N ASN A 46 26.09 -1.49 -32.44
CA ASN A 46 25.52 -0.54 -33.39
C ASN A 46 24.97 -1.22 -34.63
N GLU A 47 25.75 -2.12 -35.24
CA GLU A 47 25.32 -2.78 -36.48
C GLU A 47 24.10 -3.69 -36.25
N LEU A 48 24.07 -4.37 -35.11
CA LEU A 48 22.95 -5.21 -34.75
C LEU A 48 21.67 -4.39 -34.46
N LEU A 49 21.78 -3.27 -33.76
CA LEU A 49 20.64 -2.39 -33.47
C LEU A 49 20.06 -1.78 -34.76
N LYS A 50 20.91 -1.43 -35.74
CA LYS A 50 20.46 -1.03 -37.08
C LYS A 50 19.66 -2.13 -37.77
N GLN A 51 20.16 -3.36 -37.76
CA GLN A 51 19.46 -4.50 -38.36
C GLN A 51 18.11 -4.77 -37.68
N CYS A 52 18.05 -4.66 -36.35
CA CYS A 52 16.80 -4.80 -35.59
C CYS A 52 15.77 -3.72 -35.97
N ALA A 53 16.21 -2.47 -36.10
CA ALA A 53 15.35 -1.35 -36.49
C ALA A 53 14.87 -1.48 -37.94
N GLN A 54 15.69 -2.01 -38.86
CA GLN A 54 15.31 -2.23 -40.26
C GLN A 54 14.37 -3.43 -40.44
N GLY A 55 14.49 -4.46 -39.60
CA GLY A 55 13.70 -5.69 -39.67
C GLY A 55 12.38 -5.67 -38.88
N SER A 56 12.02 -4.54 -38.25
CA SER A 56 10.81 -4.43 -37.42
C SER A 56 10.09 -3.09 -37.62
N ASN A 57 8.79 -3.02 -37.30
CA ASN A 57 8.03 -1.75 -37.30
C ASN A 57 8.37 -0.84 -36.10
N LEU A 58 9.53 -1.03 -35.47
CA LEU A 58 9.92 -0.34 -34.24
C LEU A 58 10.90 0.78 -34.55
N GLN A 59 10.61 2.00 -34.14
CA GLN A 59 11.57 3.11 -34.22
C GLN A 59 12.48 3.10 -32.99
N VAL A 60 13.61 2.41 -33.12
CA VAL A 60 14.62 2.33 -32.06
C VAL A 60 15.62 3.48 -32.21
N LYS A 61 15.74 4.33 -31.19
CA LYS A 61 16.87 5.27 -31.06
C LYS A 61 17.78 4.77 -29.95
N TRP A 62 19.10 4.78 -30.16
CA TRP A 62 20.03 4.28 -29.15
C TRP A 62 21.26 5.17 -28.97
N THR A 63 21.91 5.02 -27.82
CA THR A 63 23.19 5.63 -27.48
C THR A 63 24.02 4.63 -26.70
N ILE A 64 25.33 4.61 -26.94
CA ILE A 64 26.28 3.74 -26.23
C ILE A 64 27.15 4.64 -25.33
N ILE A 65 27.17 4.35 -24.04
CA ILE A 65 27.97 5.03 -23.03
C ILE A 65 29.20 4.15 -22.74
N ALA A 66 30.39 4.69 -23.02
CA ALA A 66 31.68 4.06 -22.76
C ALA A 66 32.09 4.15 -21.27
N GLY A 67 31.15 3.88 -20.37
CA GLY A 67 31.29 4.09 -18.94
C GLY A 67 31.17 2.79 -18.15
N LYS A 68 31.69 2.80 -16.92
CA LYS A 68 31.49 1.73 -15.94
C LYS A 68 30.35 2.12 -15.02
N PHE A 69 29.30 1.30 -14.94
CA PHE A 69 28.24 1.51 -13.96
C PHE A 69 28.63 0.87 -12.61
N PRO A 70 28.37 1.49 -11.44
CA PRO A 70 27.71 2.78 -11.22
C PRO A 70 28.71 3.92 -10.90
N ASP A 71 29.72 4.16 -11.73
CA ASP A 71 30.64 5.28 -11.50
C ASP A 71 29.97 6.63 -11.82
N GLU A 72 30.25 7.64 -10.99
CA GLU A 72 29.63 8.98 -11.09
C GLU A 72 29.62 9.59 -12.51
N PRO A 73 30.70 9.50 -13.32
CA PRO A 73 30.67 10.01 -14.68
C PRO A 73 29.68 9.25 -15.58
N CYS A 74 29.58 7.92 -15.42
CA CYS A 74 28.63 7.11 -16.16
C CYS A 74 27.19 7.42 -15.73
N LEU A 75 26.94 7.53 -14.42
CA LEU A 75 25.63 7.89 -13.87
C LEU A 75 25.17 9.28 -14.36
N SER A 76 26.05 10.27 -14.30
CA SER A 76 25.77 11.64 -14.78
C SER A 76 25.43 11.65 -16.27
N GLU A 77 26.20 10.94 -17.10
CA GLU A 77 25.91 10.86 -18.54
C GLU A 77 24.56 10.17 -18.80
N VAL A 78 24.23 9.09 -18.08
CA VAL A 78 22.92 8.43 -18.23
C VAL A 78 21.77 9.38 -17.91
N LEU A 79 21.86 10.16 -16.83
CA LEU A 79 20.84 11.14 -16.45
C LEU A 79 20.67 12.22 -17.53
N GLU A 80 21.78 12.74 -18.07
CA GLU A 80 21.75 13.73 -19.15
C GLU A 80 21.08 13.19 -20.41
N ARG A 81 21.44 11.96 -20.84
CA ARG A 81 20.84 11.33 -22.03
C ARG A 81 19.35 11.10 -21.86
N VAL A 82 18.94 10.59 -20.70
CA VAL A 82 17.51 10.35 -20.41
C VAL A 82 16.71 11.63 -20.37
N ALA A 83 17.24 12.70 -19.75
CA ALA A 83 16.57 13.99 -19.70
C ALA A 83 16.32 14.59 -21.10
N GLY A 84 17.17 14.27 -22.08
CA GLY A 84 17.02 14.70 -23.48
C GLY A 84 16.03 13.90 -24.31
N TYR A 85 15.45 12.80 -23.80
CA TYR A 85 14.52 11.95 -24.55
C TYR A 85 13.06 12.31 -24.30
N ASP A 86 12.28 12.41 -25.38
CA ASP A 86 10.86 12.78 -25.36
C ASP A 86 9.88 11.61 -25.17
N SER A 87 10.35 10.35 -25.17
CA SER A 87 9.44 9.19 -25.19
C SER A 87 9.07 8.67 -23.81
N LYS A 88 7.92 7.97 -23.85
CA LYS A 88 7.30 7.29 -22.73
C LYS A 88 8.07 6.02 -22.31
N PHE A 89 9.03 5.51 -23.08
CA PHE A 89 9.68 4.23 -22.81
C PHE A 89 11.19 4.28 -23.10
N VAL A 90 12.00 4.19 -22.04
CA VAL A 90 13.46 4.18 -22.11
C VAL A 90 13.99 2.87 -21.53
N ILE A 91 14.82 2.15 -22.28
CA ILE A 91 15.55 0.98 -21.78
C ILE A 91 16.97 1.42 -21.47
N ILE A 92 17.41 1.22 -20.24
CA ILE A 92 18.82 1.34 -19.88
C ILE A 92 19.35 -0.08 -19.73
N ALA A 93 20.15 -0.51 -20.70
CA ALA A 93 20.62 -1.87 -20.77
C ALA A 93 22.12 -1.91 -20.43
N MET A 94 22.45 -2.72 -19.44
CA MET A 94 23.80 -2.85 -18.88
C MET A 94 24.28 -4.27 -19.18
N SER A 95 25.34 -4.41 -19.97
CA SER A 95 26.02 -5.70 -20.11
C SER A 95 26.85 -5.95 -18.83
N ASN A 96 27.03 -7.19 -18.38
CA ASN A 96 28.20 -7.56 -17.56
C ASN A 96 28.49 -6.71 -16.28
N LEU A 97 27.45 -6.22 -15.58
CA LEU A 97 27.52 -5.32 -14.41
C LEU A 97 28.54 -5.72 -13.33
N TRP A 98 28.84 -7.03 -13.21
CA TRP A 98 29.79 -7.58 -12.23
C TRP A 98 31.18 -7.90 -12.78
N ASN A 99 31.37 -8.02 -14.10
CA ASN A 99 32.72 -8.10 -14.70
C ASN A 99 33.39 -6.71 -14.74
N TRP A 100 32.62 -5.64 -14.56
CA TRP A 100 33.06 -4.26 -14.58
C TRP A 100 33.68 -3.76 -13.27
N LEU A 101 33.60 -4.54 -12.19
CA LEU A 101 34.25 -4.26 -10.91
C LEU A 101 35.74 -4.68 -10.93
N GLU A 102 36.48 -4.33 -11.99
CA GLU A 102 37.89 -4.70 -12.32
C GLU A 102 38.80 -4.97 -11.09
N ASP A 103 39.65 -6.00 -11.05
CA ASP A 103 40.56 -6.55 -12.07
C ASP A 103 40.62 -8.08 -12.03
N GLY A 104 40.13 -8.81 -13.05
CA GLY A 104 40.41 -10.25 -13.22
C GLY A 104 40.03 -11.14 -12.02
N LYS A 105 39.22 -10.62 -11.11
CA LYS A 105 38.99 -11.11 -9.76
C LYS A 105 37.49 -11.14 -9.53
N SER A 106 36.95 -12.33 -9.32
CA SER A 106 35.57 -12.47 -8.86
C SER A 106 35.46 -11.83 -7.46
N LEU A 107 34.26 -11.52 -6.93
CA LEU A 107 34.21 -11.06 -5.51
C LEU A 107 34.94 -12.01 -4.55
N LEU A 108 35.19 -13.30 -4.87
CA LEU A 108 36.02 -14.12 -3.99
C LEU A 108 37.46 -13.58 -3.81
N ASP A 109 38.01 -12.93 -4.82
CA ASP A 109 39.40 -12.46 -4.81
C ASP A 109 39.55 -11.06 -4.17
N ILE A 110 38.44 -10.35 -3.97
CA ILE A 110 38.31 -9.19 -3.06
C ILE A 110 38.09 -9.67 -1.61
N PHE A 111 37.57 -10.89 -1.42
CA PHE A 111 37.12 -11.40 -0.12
C PHE A 111 38.20 -12.18 0.67
N LEU A 112 39.43 -12.27 0.18
CA LEU A 112 40.58 -12.80 0.90
C LEU A 112 41.74 -11.79 0.75
N PRO A 113 42.22 -11.06 1.79
CA PRO A 113 41.86 -11.02 3.20
C PRO A 113 41.42 -9.61 3.70
N TRP A 114 40.31 -9.53 4.42
CA TRP A 114 40.03 -8.52 5.47
C TRP A 114 40.25 -7.01 5.14
N ARG A 115 40.10 -6.56 3.88
CA ARG A 115 39.97 -5.12 3.57
C ARG A 115 38.59 -4.77 2.99
N ARG A 116 37.85 -4.06 3.85
CA ARG A 116 36.76 -3.08 3.62
C ARG A 116 35.46 -3.54 2.95
N LYS A 117 34.60 -4.11 3.80
CA LYS A 117 33.12 -4.18 3.67
C LYS A 117 32.47 -2.89 3.16
N THR A 118 33.11 -1.73 3.41
CA THR A 118 32.62 -0.38 3.08
C THR A 118 32.55 -0.07 1.59
N GLU A 119 33.47 -0.58 0.75
CA GLU A 119 33.49 -0.24 -0.69
C GLU A 119 32.40 -0.97 -1.49
N ALA A 120 32.09 -2.21 -1.13
CA ALA A 120 30.96 -2.91 -1.73
C ALA A 120 29.63 -2.25 -1.34
N GLU A 121 29.48 -1.87 -0.07
CA GLU A 121 28.31 -1.12 0.40
C GLU A 121 28.16 0.22 -0.32
N THR A 122 29.25 0.97 -0.55
CA THR A 122 29.19 2.25 -1.29
C THR A 122 28.82 2.09 -2.77
N VAL A 123 29.22 1.00 -3.45
CA VAL A 123 28.79 0.71 -4.83
C VAL A 123 27.28 0.42 -4.88
N TYR A 124 26.78 -0.38 -3.94
CA TYR A 124 25.34 -0.67 -3.86
C TYR A 124 24.52 0.59 -3.56
N ASP A 125 24.98 1.39 -2.60
CA ASP A 125 24.31 2.61 -2.19
C ASP A 125 24.31 3.64 -3.33
N ARG A 126 25.42 3.77 -4.09
CA ARG A 126 25.47 4.60 -5.31
C ARG A 126 24.45 4.18 -6.36
N ALA A 127 24.38 2.89 -6.70
CA ALA A 127 23.37 2.39 -7.64
C ALA A 127 21.94 2.63 -7.13
N CYS A 128 21.68 2.44 -5.83
CA CYS A 128 20.37 2.69 -5.25
C CYS A 128 20.01 4.19 -5.25
N ASN A 129 20.98 5.06 -4.94
CA ASN A 129 20.81 6.52 -4.92
C ASN A 129 20.58 7.05 -6.32
N PHE A 130 21.35 6.61 -7.31
CA PHE A 130 21.12 6.90 -8.71
C PHE A 130 19.69 6.57 -9.12
N LEU A 131 19.16 5.39 -8.75
CA LEU A 131 17.80 5.01 -9.14
C LEU A 131 16.72 5.83 -8.45
N LYS A 132 16.97 6.29 -7.23
CA LYS A 132 16.08 7.26 -6.55
C LYS A 132 16.11 8.60 -7.27
N GLU A 133 17.30 9.16 -7.47
CA GLU A 133 17.50 10.45 -8.15
C GLU A 133 16.94 10.42 -9.58
N PHE A 134 17.19 9.34 -10.29
CA PHE A 134 16.66 9.09 -11.62
C PHE A 134 15.12 9.05 -11.61
N ALA A 135 14.50 8.34 -10.66
CA ALA A 135 13.05 8.31 -10.52
C ALA A 135 12.43 9.65 -10.06
N GLU A 136 13.19 10.46 -9.33
CA GLU A 136 12.77 11.79 -8.90
C GLU A 136 12.82 12.82 -10.04
N ASN A 137 13.78 12.67 -10.97
CA ASN A 137 14.08 13.65 -12.01
C ASN A 137 13.58 13.26 -13.41
N THR A 138 13.16 12.01 -13.64
CA THR A 138 12.78 11.53 -14.98
C THR A 138 11.26 11.36 -15.13
N PRO A 139 10.60 12.07 -16.07
CA PRO A 139 9.15 11.95 -16.31
C PRO A 139 8.74 10.73 -17.16
N ALA A 140 9.67 9.82 -17.48
CA ALA A 140 9.44 8.70 -18.40
C ALA A 140 8.39 7.72 -17.86
N LEU A 141 7.48 7.29 -18.75
CA LEU A 141 6.32 6.46 -18.41
C LEU A 141 6.72 5.05 -17.94
N GLN A 142 7.86 4.58 -18.42
CA GLN A 142 8.40 3.26 -18.14
C GLN A 142 9.90 3.26 -18.44
N VAL A 143 10.72 3.08 -17.41
CA VAL A 143 12.15 2.79 -17.60
C VAL A 143 12.42 1.34 -17.30
N ALA A 144 13.11 0.64 -18.19
CA ALA A 144 13.53 -0.73 -17.95
C ALA A 144 15.06 -0.76 -17.77
N LEU A 145 15.54 -1.06 -16.56
CA LEU A 145 16.93 -1.50 -16.40
C LEU A 145 16.98 -2.96 -16.78
N LEU A 146 17.79 -3.30 -17.76
CA LEU A 146 18.07 -4.69 -18.11
C LEU A 146 19.52 -4.99 -17.75
N SER A 147 19.72 -5.94 -16.83
CA SER A 147 21.04 -6.48 -16.51
C SER A 147 21.15 -7.88 -17.06
N VAL A 148 22.11 -8.11 -17.95
CA VAL A 148 22.36 -9.42 -18.59
C VAL A 148 23.65 -10.03 -18.06
N GLU A 149 23.56 -11.24 -17.53
CA GLU A 149 24.65 -11.94 -16.87
C GLU A 149 24.97 -13.33 -17.45
N THR A 150 26.19 -13.77 -17.15
CA THR A 150 26.77 -15.05 -17.58
C THR A 150 26.10 -16.25 -16.90
N LYS A 151 26.40 -17.47 -17.39
CA LYS A 151 25.86 -18.74 -16.85
C LYS A 151 26.39 -19.11 -15.46
N GLU A 152 27.23 -18.30 -14.82
CA GLU A 152 27.89 -18.68 -13.58
C GLU A 152 26.93 -18.69 -12.36
N PRO A 153 26.69 -19.82 -11.69
CA PRO A 153 25.73 -19.92 -10.59
C PRO A 153 26.03 -19.03 -9.37
N LYS A 154 27.32 -18.72 -9.14
CA LYS A 154 27.75 -17.82 -8.06
C LYS A 154 27.31 -16.38 -8.30
N LEU A 155 27.20 -15.95 -9.56
CA LEU A 155 26.77 -14.59 -9.93
C LEU A 155 25.27 -14.42 -9.71
N ARG A 156 24.46 -15.43 -10.05
CA ARG A 156 23.00 -15.44 -9.79
C ARG A 156 22.63 -15.14 -8.33
N LYS A 157 23.29 -15.77 -7.35
CA LYS A 157 23.03 -15.51 -5.92
C LYS A 157 23.32 -14.06 -5.50
N LYS A 158 24.28 -13.41 -6.17
CA LYS A 158 24.65 -12.02 -5.90
C LYS A 158 23.67 -11.05 -6.55
N LEU A 159 23.22 -11.31 -7.78
CA LEU A 159 22.09 -10.63 -8.40
C LEU A 159 20.85 -10.68 -7.52
N ASP A 160 20.49 -11.85 -7.01
CA ASP A 160 19.34 -12.00 -6.11
C ASP A 160 19.45 -11.10 -4.89
N LYS A 161 20.66 -10.95 -4.34
CA LYS A 161 20.92 -10.09 -3.18
C LYS A 161 20.84 -8.61 -3.54
N PHE A 162 21.43 -8.20 -4.67
CA PHE A 162 21.33 -6.83 -5.20
C PHE A 162 19.88 -6.45 -5.44
N TYR A 163 19.15 -7.30 -6.15
CA TYR A 163 17.75 -7.14 -6.48
C TYR A 163 16.86 -7.05 -5.23
N LYS A 164 17.09 -7.89 -4.21
CA LYS A 164 16.37 -7.80 -2.93
C LYS A 164 16.62 -6.47 -2.21
N ARG A 165 17.86 -5.96 -2.24
CA ARG A 165 18.21 -4.66 -1.66
C ARG A 165 17.57 -3.51 -2.44
N LEU A 166 17.61 -3.55 -3.76
CA LEU A 166 16.90 -2.59 -4.61
C LEU A 166 15.41 -2.55 -4.30
N LYS A 167 14.77 -3.71 -4.18
CA LYS A 167 13.35 -3.83 -3.81
C LYS A 167 13.03 -3.23 -2.45
N GLN A 168 13.91 -3.42 -1.48
CA GLN A 168 13.78 -2.79 -0.17
C GLN A 168 13.96 -1.27 -0.24
N ALA A 169 14.97 -0.80 -0.97
CA ALA A 169 15.26 0.62 -1.14
C ALA A 169 14.17 1.38 -1.90
N SER A 170 13.48 0.71 -2.81
CA SER A 170 12.37 1.26 -3.61
C SER A 170 10.99 1.11 -2.98
N GLN A 171 10.89 0.63 -1.73
CA GLN A 171 9.65 0.47 -0.97
C GLN A 171 8.50 -0.25 -1.74
N ASP A 172 8.83 -1.21 -2.62
CA ASP A 172 7.87 -1.92 -3.51
C ASP A 172 7.15 -1.05 -4.56
N ILE A 173 7.59 0.20 -4.78
CA ILE A 173 6.93 1.16 -5.69
C ILE A 173 7.20 0.81 -7.16
N TYR A 174 8.32 0.16 -7.47
CA TYR A 174 8.69 -0.24 -8.82
C TYR A 174 8.39 -1.72 -9.10
N ILE A 175 8.10 -2.03 -10.36
CA ILE A 175 7.99 -3.42 -10.82
C ILE A 175 9.40 -3.93 -11.07
N LEU A 176 9.98 -4.47 -10.02
CA LEU A 176 11.19 -5.25 -10.14
C LEU A 176 10.78 -6.67 -10.59
N LYS A 177 11.50 -7.26 -11.55
CA LYS A 177 11.51 -8.72 -11.79
C LYS A 177 12.92 -9.29 -11.66
N GLY A 178 12.99 -10.39 -10.91
CA GLY A 178 14.24 -10.96 -10.41
C GLY A 178 15.13 -11.51 -11.51
N PRO A 179 16.35 -11.95 -11.16
CA PRO A 179 17.21 -12.64 -12.09
C PRO A 179 16.62 -14.00 -12.45
N ASP A 180 15.92 -14.04 -13.58
CA ASP A 180 15.36 -15.25 -14.16
C ASP A 180 16.36 -15.85 -15.15
N THR A 181 16.47 -17.17 -15.12
CA THR A 181 17.26 -17.90 -16.12
C THR A 181 16.45 -17.95 -17.41
N ASN A 182 16.85 -17.13 -18.37
CA ASN A 182 16.23 -17.07 -19.68
C ASN A 182 17.00 -17.95 -20.66
N PHE A 183 16.28 -18.54 -21.61
CA PHE A 183 16.85 -19.40 -22.64
C PHE A 183 16.52 -18.81 -23.99
N ILE A 184 17.55 -18.57 -24.80
CA ILE A 184 17.34 -18.16 -26.18
C ILE A 184 17.93 -19.21 -27.10
N ARG A 185 17.09 -19.64 -28.04
CA ARG A 185 17.45 -20.51 -29.16
C ARG A 185 17.65 -19.62 -30.37
N TYR A 186 18.77 -19.77 -31.04
CA TYR A 186 19.00 -19.11 -32.32
C TYR A 186 19.67 -20.07 -33.28
N GLU A 187 19.40 -19.84 -34.55
CA GLU A 187 20.07 -20.53 -35.63
C GLU A 187 21.41 -19.87 -35.93
N ASN A 188 22.46 -20.68 -35.95
CA ASN A 188 23.78 -20.21 -36.33
C ASN A 188 23.78 -19.72 -37.79
N PHE A 189 24.55 -18.68 -38.13
CA PHE A 189 24.61 -18.23 -39.53
C PHE A 189 25.13 -19.34 -40.47
N PRO A 190 24.66 -19.42 -41.73
CA PRO A 190 25.03 -20.46 -42.71
C PRO A 190 26.53 -20.62 -43.04
N ARG A 191 27.42 -19.82 -42.44
CA ARG A 191 28.89 -19.93 -42.57
C ARG A 191 29.63 -19.66 -41.25
N SER A 192 28.93 -19.85 -40.14
CA SER A 192 29.57 -19.68 -38.83
C SER A 192 30.42 -20.91 -38.53
N TYR A 193 31.54 -20.68 -37.85
CA TYR A 193 32.42 -21.74 -37.32
C TYR A 193 31.63 -22.88 -36.66
N TYR A 194 30.54 -22.58 -35.96
CA TYR A 194 29.72 -23.59 -35.27
C TYR A 194 28.88 -24.47 -36.21
N ARG A 195 28.41 -23.95 -37.36
CA ARG A 195 27.76 -24.78 -38.39
C ARG A 195 28.78 -25.56 -39.21
N GLU A 196 29.90 -24.92 -39.55
CA GLU A 196 30.93 -25.53 -40.40
C GLU A 196 31.75 -26.60 -39.66
N VAL A 197 32.12 -26.34 -38.40
CA VAL A 197 33.05 -27.21 -37.64
C VAL A 197 32.32 -28.10 -36.63
N LYS A 198 31.25 -27.61 -36.00
CA LYS A 198 30.51 -28.36 -34.96
C LYS A 198 29.16 -28.91 -35.42
N THR A 199 28.80 -28.73 -36.69
CA THR A 199 27.52 -29.15 -37.30
C THR A 199 26.28 -28.77 -36.48
N LYS A 200 26.38 -27.74 -35.63
CA LYS A 200 25.26 -27.26 -34.80
C LYS A 200 24.47 -26.23 -35.57
N ILE A 201 23.32 -26.63 -36.09
CA ILE A 201 22.38 -25.76 -36.81
C ILE A 201 21.74 -24.76 -35.85
N GLU A 202 21.33 -25.24 -34.67
CA GLU A 202 20.75 -24.46 -33.59
C GLU A 202 21.69 -24.38 -32.39
N HIS A 203 21.68 -23.22 -31.74
CA HIS A 203 22.39 -22.99 -30.49
C HIS A 203 21.41 -22.50 -29.42
N VAL A 204 21.46 -23.11 -28.23
CA VAL A 204 20.69 -22.67 -27.06
C VAL A 204 21.64 -22.01 -26.08
N ASN A 205 21.50 -20.71 -25.90
CA ASN A 205 22.21 -19.97 -24.86
C ASN A 205 21.25 -19.61 -23.73
N SER A 206 21.57 -20.09 -22.53
CA SER A 206 20.99 -19.57 -21.30
C SER A 206 21.80 -18.38 -20.78
N TYR A 207 21.10 -17.41 -20.22
CA TYR A 207 21.69 -16.29 -19.49
C TYR A 207 20.77 -15.94 -18.32
N ASN A 208 21.32 -15.24 -17.33
CA ASN A 208 20.49 -14.65 -16.29
C ASN A 208 20.19 -13.22 -16.70
N ALA A 209 18.93 -12.82 -16.66
CA ALA A 209 18.59 -11.41 -16.79
C ALA A 209 17.73 -10.99 -15.61
N ALA A 210 18.11 -9.87 -15.00
CA ALA A 210 17.26 -9.16 -14.07
C ALA A 210 16.74 -7.93 -14.78
N PHE A 211 15.48 -7.57 -14.52
CA PHE A 211 14.95 -6.34 -15.03
C PHE A 211 14.19 -5.54 -13.99
N ALA A 212 14.39 -4.23 -14.01
CA ALA A 212 13.65 -3.30 -13.19
C ALA A 212 12.82 -2.42 -14.10
N VAL A 213 11.50 -2.61 -14.08
CA VAL A 213 10.57 -1.66 -14.70
C VAL A 213 10.20 -0.61 -13.67
N PHE A 214 10.73 0.59 -13.86
CA PHE A 214 10.25 1.83 -13.25
C PHE A 214 8.97 2.21 -13.98
N GLY A 215 7.92 1.44 -13.68
CA GLY A 215 6.56 1.74 -14.06
C GLY A 215 6.04 2.71 -13.02
N LEU A 216 5.53 3.84 -13.49
CA LEU A 216 4.94 4.90 -12.68
C LEU A 216 4.03 4.29 -11.62
N ILE A 217 3.96 4.93 -10.46
CA ILE A 217 2.93 4.73 -9.43
C ILE A 217 1.55 4.47 -10.06
N VAL A 218 1.24 5.18 -11.16
CA VAL A 218 0.04 5.05 -12.00
C VAL A 218 -0.20 3.63 -12.55
N ASN A 219 0.83 2.93 -13.03
CA ASN A 219 0.73 1.56 -13.52
C ASN A 219 0.38 0.59 -12.38
N LYS A 220 1.03 0.76 -11.23
CA LYS A 220 0.73 -0.04 -10.03
C LYS A 220 -0.68 0.22 -9.52
N MET A 221 -1.12 1.48 -9.57
CA MET A 221 -2.49 1.86 -9.21
C MET A 221 -3.52 1.24 -10.16
N SER A 222 -3.22 1.17 -11.46
CA SER A 222 -4.12 0.67 -12.51
C SER A 222 -4.11 -0.86 -12.71
N GLU A 223 -3.20 -1.59 -12.05
CA GLU A 223 -3.19 -3.06 -12.06
C GLU A 223 -4.56 -3.60 -11.62
N LEU A 224 -5.16 -4.50 -12.42
CA LEU A 224 -6.49 -5.05 -12.16
C LEU A 224 -6.61 -5.67 -10.77
N GLU A 225 -5.58 -6.40 -10.32
CA GLU A 225 -5.56 -6.99 -8.98
C GLU A 225 -5.54 -5.93 -7.86
N ASN A 226 -4.85 -4.81 -8.09
CA ASN A 226 -4.88 -3.69 -7.16
C ASN A 226 -6.26 -3.02 -7.14
N LEU A 227 -6.83 -2.77 -8.32
CA LEU A 227 -8.16 -2.19 -8.47
C LEU A 227 -9.26 -3.06 -7.87
N LYS A 228 -9.16 -4.39 -7.97
CA LYS A 228 -10.07 -5.33 -7.29
C LYS A 228 -10.01 -5.18 -5.77
N ARG A 229 -8.80 -5.12 -5.19
CA ARG A 229 -8.64 -4.89 -3.74
C ARG A 229 -9.16 -3.51 -3.32
N ALA A 230 -8.81 -2.48 -4.08
CA ALA A 230 -9.27 -1.11 -3.86
C ALA A 230 -10.80 -1.04 -3.88
N TYR A 231 -11.44 -1.69 -4.86
CA TYR A 231 -12.89 -1.83 -4.94
C TYR A 231 -13.52 -2.41 -3.68
N PHE A 232 -13.01 -3.54 -3.16
CA PHE A 232 -13.58 -4.12 -1.94
C PHE A 232 -13.43 -3.19 -0.73
N LYS A 233 -12.31 -2.45 -0.64
CA LYS A 233 -12.09 -1.44 0.41
C LYS A 233 -13.04 -0.27 0.30
N SER A 234 -13.23 0.25 -0.91
CA SER A 234 -14.13 1.37 -1.21
C SER A 234 -15.59 1.01 -1.00
N ARG A 235 -16.03 -0.15 -1.52
CA ARG A 235 -17.36 -0.70 -1.29
C ARG A 235 -17.66 -0.87 0.20
N GLN A 236 -16.70 -1.42 0.94
CA GLN A 236 -16.85 -1.57 2.37
C GLN A 236 -16.98 -0.19 3.03
N ALA A 237 -16.04 0.72 2.80
CA ALA A 237 -16.07 2.07 3.38
C ALA A 237 -17.38 2.81 3.10
N LEU A 238 -17.87 2.83 1.86
CA LEU A 238 -19.12 3.47 1.47
C LEU A 238 -20.34 2.88 2.18
N ARG A 239 -20.38 1.55 2.36
CA ARG A 239 -21.48 0.88 3.09
C ARG A 239 -21.51 1.18 4.59
N TRP A 240 -20.41 1.70 5.16
CA TRP A 240 -20.35 2.14 6.55
C TRP A 240 -20.74 3.62 6.72
N GLU A 241 -20.83 4.39 5.64
CA GLU A 241 -21.30 5.76 5.63
C GLU A 241 -22.81 5.82 5.35
N PHE A 242 -23.47 6.89 5.79
CA PHE A 242 -24.87 7.16 5.51
C PHE A 242 -25.02 8.61 5.06
N PRO A 243 -25.51 8.89 3.82
CA PRO A 243 -26.04 7.94 2.84
C PRO A 243 -24.97 7.09 2.15
N CYS A 244 -25.41 5.97 1.55
CA CYS A 244 -24.61 5.11 0.69
C CYS A 244 -25.37 4.89 -0.63
N ASP A 245 -24.73 5.15 -1.77
CA ASP A 245 -25.31 4.84 -3.08
C ASP A 245 -25.16 3.35 -3.42
N GLU A 246 -26.10 2.55 -2.91
CA GLU A 246 -26.15 1.12 -3.22
C GLU A 246 -26.44 0.83 -4.71
N VAL A 247 -27.07 1.77 -5.42
CA VAL A 247 -27.42 1.59 -6.83
C VAL A 247 -26.16 1.70 -7.68
N GLU A 248 -25.31 2.71 -7.45
CA GLU A 248 -24.01 2.85 -8.10
C GLU A 248 -23.16 1.58 -7.88
N ILE A 249 -23.11 1.06 -6.65
CA ILE A 249 -22.39 -0.18 -6.34
C ILE A 249 -22.93 -1.36 -7.16
N LYS A 250 -24.25 -1.57 -7.20
CA LYS A 250 -24.86 -2.70 -7.92
C LYS A 250 -24.66 -2.58 -9.43
N LEU A 251 -24.76 -1.39 -10.00
CA LEU A 251 -24.50 -1.14 -11.42
C LEU A 251 -23.03 -1.41 -11.76
N PHE A 252 -22.11 -0.96 -10.91
CA PHE A 252 -20.69 -1.24 -11.08
C PHE A 252 -20.37 -2.74 -10.99
N GLU A 253 -21.09 -3.49 -10.14
CA GLU A 253 -20.94 -4.95 -9.97
C GLU A 253 -21.46 -5.78 -11.15
N GLN A 254 -22.32 -5.24 -12.04
CA GLN A 254 -22.86 -5.98 -13.20
C GLN A 254 -21.76 -6.49 -14.13
N ASP A 255 -20.72 -5.68 -14.36
CA ASP A 255 -19.50 -6.07 -15.06
C ASP A 255 -18.27 -5.49 -14.34
N LEU A 256 -18.02 -6.02 -13.15
CA LEU A 256 -16.95 -5.54 -12.26
C LEU A 256 -15.59 -5.50 -12.98
N GLU A 257 -15.22 -6.56 -13.70
CA GLU A 257 -13.90 -6.64 -14.32
C GLU A 257 -13.75 -5.65 -15.46
N HIS A 258 -14.75 -5.48 -16.32
CA HIS A 258 -14.73 -4.46 -17.36
C HIS A 258 -14.62 -3.06 -16.77
N ASN A 259 -15.47 -2.75 -15.78
CA ASN A 259 -15.52 -1.43 -15.15
C ASN A 259 -14.18 -1.07 -14.49
N LEU A 260 -13.54 -2.03 -13.80
CA LEU A 260 -12.20 -1.83 -13.24
C LEU A 260 -11.14 -1.63 -14.32
N LYS A 261 -11.18 -2.38 -15.44
CA LYS A 261 -10.25 -2.16 -16.56
C LYS A 261 -10.40 -0.76 -17.17
N GLN A 262 -11.62 -0.26 -17.32
CA GLN A 262 -11.87 1.11 -17.79
C GLN A 262 -11.33 2.15 -16.80
N LEU A 263 -11.54 1.93 -15.51
CA LEU A 263 -10.99 2.81 -14.48
C LEU A 263 -9.46 2.81 -14.48
N GLY A 264 -8.83 1.64 -14.68
CA GLY A 264 -7.39 1.51 -14.87
C GLY A 264 -6.87 2.30 -16.06
N LYS A 265 -7.58 2.28 -17.20
CA LYS A 265 -7.24 3.14 -18.36
C LYS A 265 -7.31 4.62 -18.02
N ARG A 266 -8.35 5.06 -17.29
CA ARG A 266 -8.49 6.46 -16.83
C ARG A 266 -7.34 6.89 -15.92
N ILE A 267 -6.90 6.01 -15.00
CA ILE A 267 -5.72 6.23 -14.17
C ILE A 267 -4.47 6.41 -15.05
N LEU A 268 -4.26 5.50 -16.01
CA LEU A 268 -3.13 5.55 -16.95
C LEU A 268 -3.10 6.83 -17.77
N THR A 269 -4.24 7.35 -18.22
CA THR A 269 -4.31 8.59 -19.00
C THR A 269 -4.27 9.86 -18.15
N GLY A 270 -4.46 9.74 -16.83
CA GLY A 270 -4.61 10.86 -15.89
C GLY A 270 -6.03 10.95 -15.37
N TYR A 271 -6.23 10.52 -14.12
CA TYR A 271 -7.52 10.58 -13.44
C TYR A 271 -7.63 11.87 -12.62
N ASN A 272 -8.74 12.59 -12.81
CA ASN A 272 -9.12 13.72 -11.96
C ASN A 272 -10.36 13.36 -11.16
N PHE A 273 -10.37 13.72 -9.88
CA PHE A 273 -11.53 13.59 -9.01
C PHE A 273 -12.66 14.50 -9.49
N GLY A 274 -13.90 14.08 -9.27
CA GLY A 274 -15.07 14.90 -9.57
C GLY A 274 -15.09 16.19 -8.76
N GLU A 275 -15.44 17.31 -9.41
CA GLU A 275 -15.57 18.62 -8.76
C GLU A 275 -16.82 18.69 -7.88
N PHE A 276 -17.88 17.96 -8.25
CA PHE A 276 -19.14 17.93 -7.51
C PHE A 276 -19.08 16.88 -6.41
N LEU A 277 -19.11 17.34 -5.17
CA LEU A 277 -19.20 16.52 -3.98
C LEU A 277 -20.65 16.40 -3.54
N LEU A 278 -21.09 15.18 -3.20
CA LEU A 278 -22.33 15.03 -2.46
C LEU A 278 -22.06 15.36 -0.99
N GLU A 279 -22.40 16.59 -0.60
CA GLU A 279 -22.25 17.07 0.77
C GLU A 279 -23.54 16.87 1.56
N TYR A 280 -23.42 16.42 2.80
CA TYR A 280 -24.56 16.20 3.69
C TYR A 280 -24.15 16.44 5.14
N GLU A 281 -25.13 16.74 5.99
CA GLU A 281 -24.89 17.01 7.40
C GLU A 281 -25.36 15.84 8.27
N VAL A 282 -24.52 15.43 9.23
CA VAL A 282 -24.85 14.40 10.22
C VAL A 282 -24.95 15.06 11.60
N PRO A 283 -25.98 14.76 12.41
CA PRO A 283 -26.06 15.26 13.78
C PRO A 283 -24.82 14.86 14.59
N LYS A 284 -24.15 15.85 15.20
CA LYS A 284 -23.07 15.63 16.17
C LYS A 284 -23.61 15.60 17.59
N ASN A 285 -24.63 16.43 17.86
CA ASN A 285 -25.47 16.44 19.04
C ASN A 285 -26.78 17.16 18.69
N ASP A 286 -27.67 17.39 19.66
CA ASP A 286 -28.99 18.01 19.43
C ASP A 286 -28.95 19.42 18.81
N LYS A 287 -27.79 20.10 18.84
CA LYS A 287 -27.63 21.51 18.41
C LYS A 287 -26.62 21.70 17.28
N GLU A 288 -25.71 20.75 17.08
CA GLU A 288 -24.61 20.86 16.13
C GLU A 288 -24.67 19.73 15.12
N THR A 289 -24.41 20.05 13.86
CA THR A 289 -24.18 19.09 12.79
C THR A 289 -22.69 19.01 12.46
N ARG A 290 -22.31 17.95 11.74
CA ARG A 290 -20.98 17.75 11.17
C ARG A 290 -21.13 17.59 9.66
N PRO A 291 -20.46 18.43 8.85
CA PRO A 291 -20.44 18.25 7.41
C PRO A 291 -19.71 16.97 7.05
N ARG A 292 -20.27 16.23 6.09
CA ARG A 292 -19.76 15.01 5.52
C ARG A 292 -19.87 15.06 4.01
N VAL A 293 -19.02 14.27 3.36
CA VAL A 293 -18.90 14.17 1.92
C VAL A 293 -18.95 12.70 1.53
N MET A 294 -19.74 12.38 0.51
CA MET A 294 -19.72 11.08 -0.15
C MET A 294 -19.01 11.24 -1.50
N ASP A 295 -17.90 10.51 -1.67
CA ASP A 295 -17.25 10.36 -2.97
C ASP A 295 -18.07 9.40 -3.85
N SER A 296 -17.97 9.58 -5.17
CA SER A 296 -18.40 8.54 -6.11
C SER A 296 -17.66 7.23 -5.85
N LEU A 297 -18.25 6.11 -6.24
CA LEU A 297 -17.58 4.82 -6.13
C LEU A 297 -16.24 4.82 -6.89
N SER A 298 -16.19 5.45 -8.07
CA SER A 298 -14.95 5.56 -8.85
C SER A 298 -13.86 6.33 -8.12
N ASP A 299 -14.18 7.49 -7.55
CA ASP A 299 -13.24 8.31 -6.78
C ASP A 299 -12.75 7.57 -5.53
N SER A 300 -13.66 6.89 -4.85
CA SER A 300 -13.34 6.05 -3.70
C SER A 300 -12.40 4.89 -4.09
N ILE A 301 -12.60 4.23 -5.24
CA ILE A 301 -11.71 3.17 -5.74
C ILE A 301 -10.33 3.73 -6.06
N VAL A 302 -10.25 4.86 -6.78
CA VAL A 302 -8.98 5.50 -7.13
C VAL A 302 -8.22 5.95 -5.88
N GLY A 303 -8.93 6.53 -4.91
CA GLY A 303 -8.37 6.89 -3.61
C GLY A 303 -7.83 5.68 -2.87
N ALA A 304 -8.58 4.58 -2.83
CA ALA A 304 -8.11 3.35 -2.21
C ALA A 304 -6.90 2.73 -2.93
N ALA A 305 -6.87 2.77 -4.27
CA ALA A 305 -5.74 2.32 -5.08
C ALA A 305 -4.49 3.17 -4.82
N PHE A 306 -4.64 4.49 -4.69
CA PHE A 306 -3.56 5.39 -4.29
C PHE A 306 -3.02 5.05 -2.90
N LEU A 307 -3.89 4.85 -1.91
CA LEU A 307 -3.46 4.48 -0.56
C LEU A 307 -2.74 3.13 -0.53
N ASP A 308 -3.21 2.16 -1.32
CA ASP A 308 -2.60 0.83 -1.40
C ASP A 308 -1.20 0.85 -2.02
N VAL A 309 -0.95 1.69 -3.01
CA VAL A 309 0.34 1.76 -3.72
C VAL A 309 1.29 2.74 -3.05
N VAL A 310 0.81 3.94 -2.72
CA VAL A 310 1.62 5.06 -2.23
C VAL A 310 1.43 5.25 -0.73
N GLY A 311 0.17 5.34 -0.29
CA GLY A 311 -0.16 5.68 1.09
C GLY A 311 0.48 4.75 2.12
N ARG A 312 0.59 3.44 1.83
CA ARG A 312 1.24 2.45 2.71
C ARG A 312 2.72 2.77 2.96
N GLY A 313 3.46 3.17 1.94
CA GLY A 313 4.87 3.53 2.07
C GLY A 313 5.05 4.74 2.98
N ILE A 314 4.20 5.75 2.79
CA ILE A 314 4.18 6.97 3.60
C ILE A 314 3.74 6.67 5.04
N ASP A 315 2.65 5.92 5.26
CA ASP A 315 2.11 5.64 6.59
C ASP A 315 3.08 4.85 7.48
N ARG A 316 3.89 3.95 6.91
CA ARG A 316 4.94 3.23 7.65
C ARG A 316 5.97 4.15 8.28
N ASN A 317 6.20 5.31 7.68
CA ASN A 317 7.17 6.31 8.13
C ASN A 317 6.54 7.39 9.04
N PHE A 318 5.22 7.38 9.24
CA PHE A 318 4.59 8.30 10.18
C PHE A 318 5.05 8.06 11.61
N CYS A 319 5.02 9.15 12.38
CA CYS A 319 5.32 9.20 13.79
C CYS A 319 4.59 8.08 14.56
N ARG A 320 5.31 7.41 15.47
CA ARG A 320 4.78 6.26 16.22
C ARG A 320 3.78 6.66 17.30
N THR A 321 3.74 7.94 17.64
CA THR A 321 2.81 8.54 18.59
C THR A 321 1.45 8.88 17.96
N SER A 322 1.28 8.67 16.64
CA SER A 322 0.00 8.81 15.92
C SER A 322 -0.72 7.46 15.76
N TYR A 323 -1.94 7.36 16.31
CA TYR A 323 -2.70 6.10 16.41
C TYR A 323 -3.92 6.03 15.48
N GLY A 324 -4.60 7.16 15.25
CA GLY A 324 -5.81 7.24 14.44
C GLY A 324 -5.54 7.12 12.94
N ASN A 325 -6.49 6.60 12.17
CA ASN A 325 -6.44 6.52 10.69
C ASN A 325 -5.13 5.93 10.11
N ARG A 326 -4.51 4.97 10.81
CA ARG A 326 -3.31 4.27 10.34
C ARG A 326 -3.69 3.18 9.35
N ILE A 327 -3.00 3.06 8.22
CA ILE A 327 -3.33 2.09 7.17
C ILE A 327 -3.15 0.65 7.71
N ASN A 328 -4.10 -0.23 7.38
CA ASN A 328 -4.04 -1.64 7.77
C ASN A 328 -2.98 -2.38 6.98
N GLU A 329 -1.96 -2.94 7.64
CA GLU A 329 -0.84 -3.64 7.00
C GLU A 329 -1.25 -4.86 6.16
N LYS A 330 -2.40 -5.49 6.45
CA LYS A 330 -2.92 -6.62 5.67
C LYS A 330 -3.50 -6.12 4.36
N ILE A 331 -2.76 -6.30 3.27
CA ILE A 331 -3.15 -5.76 1.95
C ILE A 331 -4.46 -6.35 1.40
N ASP A 332 -4.72 -7.64 1.67
CA ASP A 332 -5.93 -8.36 1.22
C ASP A 332 -7.14 -8.15 2.14
N SER A 333 -7.01 -7.30 3.16
CA SER A 333 -8.13 -6.90 4.01
C SER A 333 -9.12 -6.02 3.24
N GLU A 334 -10.42 -6.23 3.46
CA GLU A 334 -11.48 -5.33 2.99
C GLU A 334 -11.50 -3.97 3.71
N TYR A 335 -10.73 -3.83 4.79
CA TYR A 335 -10.60 -2.58 5.54
C TYR A 335 -9.31 -1.85 5.16
N MET A 336 -9.44 -0.59 4.73
CA MET A 336 -8.30 0.28 4.42
C MET A 336 -7.46 0.61 5.66
N TYR A 337 -8.12 0.98 6.76
CA TYR A 337 -7.47 1.40 8.00
C TYR A 337 -7.47 0.30 9.05
N LYS A 338 -6.52 0.38 10.00
CA LYS A 338 -6.52 -0.44 11.22
C LYS A 338 -7.86 -0.23 11.94
N TYR A 339 -8.36 -1.29 12.58
CA TYR A 339 -9.62 -1.22 13.29
C TYR A 339 -9.58 -0.12 14.35
N PHE A 340 -10.47 0.87 14.22
CA PHE A 340 -10.40 2.14 14.96
C PHE A 340 -10.31 1.91 16.47
N TRP A 341 -11.08 0.94 17.00
CA TRP A 341 -11.14 0.66 18.42
C TRP A 341 -9.82 0.11 18.96
N HIS A 342 -9.13 -0.77 18.22
CA HIS A 342 -7.81 -1.24 18.64
C HIS A 342 -6.79 -0.09 18.68
N SER A 343 -6.84 0.82 17.71
CA SER A 343 -5.99 2.00 17.70
C SER A 343 -6.32 2.95 18.86
N TYR A 344 -7.60 3.18 19.14
CA TYR A 344 -8.07 4.02 20.24
C TYR A 344 -7.67 3.43 21.60
N ARG A 345 -7.86 2.12 21.79
CA ARG A 345 -7.40 1.37 22.95
C ARG A 345 -5.90 1.55 23.16
N ASN A 346 -5.11 1.43 22.10
CA ASN A 346 -3.67 1.69 22.20
C ASN A 346 -3.41 3.14 22.63
N PHE A 347 -4.13 4.12 22.07
CA PHE A 347 -4.04 5.54 22.41
C PHE A 347 -4.47 5.90 23.85
N MET A 348 -5.39 5.16 24.47
CA MET A 348 -5.84 5.43 25.84
C MET A 348 -5.13 4.58 26.90
N TYR A 349 -4.90 3.28 26.67
CA TYR A 349 -4.50 2.39 27.77
C TYR A 349 -3.01 2.06 27.84
N LYS A 350 -2.31 2.07 26.70
CA LYS A 350 -0.87 1.75 26.63
C LYS A 350 0.01 2.56 27.63
N PRO A 351 -0.25 3.87 27.88
CA PRO A 351 0.58 4.72 28.72
C PRO A 351 0.56 4.36 30.20
N LYS A 352 -0.47 3.64 30.68
CA LYS A 352 -0.58 3.25 32.09
C LYS A 352 0.67 2.55 32.61
N SER A 353 1.34 1.76 31.76
CA SER A 353 2.56 1.04 32.12
C SER A 353 3.81 1.91 32.20
N TRP A 354 3.73 3.16 31.74
CA TRP A 354 4.84 4.10 31.62
C TRP A 354 4.80 5.22 32.65
N PHE A 355 3.64 5.57 33.20
CA PHE A 355 3.50 6.71 34.12
C PHE A 355 4.49 6.65 35.30
N ALA A 356 4.44 5.59 36.11
CA ALA A 356 5.36 5.42 37.23
C ALA A 356 6.83 5.27 36.78
N LYS A 357 7.08 4.62 35.65
CA LYS A 357 8.45 4.38 35.14
C LYS A 357 9.13 5.65 34.63
N ASN A 358 8.35 6.61 34.13
CA ASN A 358 8.85 7.85 33.57
C ASN A 358 8.55 9.04 34.49
N GLY A 359 7.94 8.84 35.66
CA GLY A 359 7.63 9.90 36.61
C GLY A 359 6.58 10.91 36.10
N PHE A 360 5.64 10.49 35.26
CA PHE A 360 4.53 11.36 34.83
C PHE A 360 3.48 11.42 35.94
N ASN A 361 3.12 12.64 36.37
CA ASN A 361 2.14 12.89 37.44
C ASN A 361 0.93 13.69 36.95
N PHE A 362 1.05 14.38 35.82
CA PHE A 362 -0.02 15.20 35.24
C PHE A 362 -0.27 14.83 33.79
N PHE A 363 -1.45 15.17 33.29
CA PHE A 363 -1.79 15.06 31.87
C PHE A 363 -2.54 16.29 31.37
N VAL A 364 -2.46 16.50 30.06
CA VAL A 364 -3.30 17.43 29.32
C VAL A 364 -3.88 16.68 28.13
N LYS A 365 -5.21 16.70 27.99
CA LYS A 365 -5.91 16.31 26.77
C LYS A 365 -6.36 17.56 26.02
N MET A 366 -6.00 17.62 24.74
CA MET A 366 -6.30 18.72 23.82
C MET A 366 -7.02 18.19 22.57
N ASP A 367 -7.79 19.06 21.91
CA ASP A 367 -8.56 18.77 20.68
C ASP A 367 -8.32 19.90 19.68
N ILE A 368 -8.06 19.57 18.42
CA ILE A 368 -7.90 20.56 17.37
C ILE A 368 -9.27 21.05 16.91
N LYS A 369 -9.54 22.36 17.04
CA LYS A 369 -10.81 22.97 16.67
C LYS A 369 -11.03 22.89 15.16
N SER A 370 -12.15 22.31 14.75
CA SER A 370 -12.59 22.23 13.35
C SER A 370 -11.47 21.78 12.40
N PHE A 371 -10.74 20.72 12.80
CA PHE A 371 -9.50 20.33 12.15
C PHE A 371 -9.65 20.16 10.62
N TYR A 372 -10.56 19.30 10.16
CA TYR A 372 -10.76 19.02 8.74
C TYR A 372 -11.05 20.29 7.92
N PRO A 373 -12.01 21.17 8.29
CA PRO A 373 -12.22 22.47 7.63
C PRO A 373 -11.04 23.44 7.66
N SER A 374 -10.12 23.31 8.62
CA SER A 374 -9.03 24.26 8.85
C SER A 374 -7.72 23.88 8.13
N VAL A 375 -7.64 22.70 7.53
CA VAL A 375 -6.43 22.24 6.82
C VAL A 375 -6.17 23.12 5.60
N LYS A 376 -5.00 23.77 5.55
CA LYS A 376 -4.57 24.55 4.37
C LYS A 376 -4.19 23.61 3.22
N GLN A 377 -4.92 23.67 2.11
CA GLN A 377 -4.81 22.72 1.00
C GLN A 377 -3.43 22.81 0.31
N GLU A 378 -2.91 24.01 0.07
CA GLU A 378 -1.59 24.20 -0.56
C GLU A 378 -0.47 23.57 0.29
N LYS A 379 -0.48 23.85 1.60
CA LYS A 379 0.50 23.26 2.53
C LYS A 379 0.43 21.73 2.56
N LEU A 380 -0.78 21.16 2.50
CA LEU A 380 -0.96 19.72 2.44
C LEU A 380 -0.38 19.13 1.15
N ILE A 381 -0.65 19.77 0.00
CA ILE A 381 -0.13 19.36 -1.30
C ILE A 381 1.40 19.43 -1.30
N GLU A 382 1.99 20.54 -0.86
CA GLU A 382 3.45 20.68 -0.73
C GLU A 382 4.07 19.56 0.10
N LYS A 383 3.49 19.26 1.27
CA LYS A 383 3.95 18.15 2.13
C LYS A 383 3.85 16.81 1.41
N LEU A 384 2.74 16.52 0.76
CA LEU A 384 2.55 15.27 0.02
C LEU A 384 3.53 15.12 -1.14
N ILE A 385 3.80 16.19 -1.90
CA ILE A 385 4.77 16.18 -3.00
C ILE A 385 6.17 15.82 -2.48
N ARG A 386 6.56 16.31 -1.30
CA ARG A 386 7.83 15.94 -0.65
C ARG A 386 7.88 14.48 -0.18
N LEU A 387 6.72 13.92 0.17
CA LEU A 387 6.60 12.53 0.63
C LEU A 387 6.44 11.53 -0.53
N LEU A 388 6.10 12.01 -1.74
CA LEU A 388 5.98 11.16 -2.91
C LEU A 388 7.34 10.61 -3.32
N PRO A 389 7.44 9.32 -3.63
CA PRO A 389 8.70 8.70 -4.05
C PRO A 389 9.10 9.04 -5.49
N ALA A 390 8.16 9.55 -6.29
CA ALA A 390 8.39 10.02 -7.65
C ALA A 390 7.41 11.15 -7.98
N LYS A 391 7.88 12.20 -8.65
CA LYS A 391 7.09 13.39 -9.02
C LYS A 391 6.33 13.17 -10.33
N GLU A 392 5.50 12.14 -10.34
CA GLU A 392 4.77 11.75 -11.53
C GLU A 392 3.60 12.72 -11.82
N PRO A 393 3.54 13.39 -12.98
CA PRO A 393 2.56 14.45 -13.24
C PRO A 393 1.09 14.05 -13.09
N ARG A 394 0.69 12.83 -13.47
CA ARG A 394 -0.71 12.37 -13.30
C ARG A 394 -1.04 12.11 -11.84
N VAL A 395 -0.11 11.57 -11.03
CA VAL A 395 -0.29 11.43 -9.58
C VAL A 395 -0.37 12.80 -8.92
N LEU A 396 0.46 13.76 -9.35
CA LEU A 396 0.39 15.13 -8.87
C LEU A 396 -0.95 15.78 -9.22
N ASN A 397 -1.45 15.61 -10.44
CA ASN A 397 -2.76 16.11 -10.86
C ASN A 397 -3.91 15.41 -10.12
N LEU A 398 -3.78 14.10 -9.90
CA LEU A 398 -4.73 13.32 -9.11
C LEU A 398 -4.78 13.83 -7.65
N LEU A 399 -3.64 14.09 -7.02
CA LEU A 399 -3.59 14.67 -5.68
C LEU A 399 -4.17 16.08 -5.63
N ASN A 400 -3.83 16.92 -6.60
CA ASN A 400 -4.39 18.26 -6.71
C ASN A 400 -5.91 18.21 -6.83
N SER A 401 -6.47 17.42 -7.74
CA SER A 401 -7.93 17.29 -7.89
C SER A 401 -8.61 16.62 -6.68
N MET A 402 -7.93 15.71 -5.97
CA MET A 402 -8.45 15.11 -4.74
C MET A 402 -8.52 16.11 -3.56
N ILE A 403 -7.55 17.02 -3.46
CA ILE A 403 -7.40 17.92 -2.31
C ILE A 403 -8.01 19.29 -2.55
N LYS A 404 -7.85 19.88 -3.74
CA LYS A 404 -8.37 21.21 -4.11
C LYS A 404 -9.86 21.17 -4.46
N ARG A 405 -10.65 20.54 -3.59
CA ARG A 405 -12.11 20.53 -3.67
C ARG A 405 -12.65 21.58 -2.71
N SER A 406 -13.64 22.34 -3.15
CA SER A 406 -14.38 23.23 -2.26
C SER A 406 -15.19 22.40 -1.28
N ILE A 407 -15.13 22.72 0.00
CA ILE A 407 -15.85 22.01 1.07
C ILE A 407 -16.78 22.99 1.77
N PHE A 408 -18.07 22.65 1.88
CA PHE A 408 -19.05 23.49 2.56
C PHE A 408 -18.60 23.82 3.99
N GLY A 409 -18.72 25.10 4.35
CA GLY A 409 -18.32 25.60 5.68
C GLY A 409 -16.80 25.76 5.88
N SER A 410 -15.98 25.57 4.85
CA SER A 410 -14.53 25.83 4.89
C SER A 410 -14.18 27.11 4.12
N PRO A 411 -13.17 27.89 4.55
CA PRO A 411 -12.65 29.00 3.75
C PRO A 411 -12.06 28.52 2.41
N GLU A 412 -11.98 29.40 1.42
CA GLU A 412 -11.32 29.11 0.15
C GLU A 412 -9.85 28.68 0.36
N GLY A 413 -9.39 27.66 -0.36
CA GLY A 413 -8.07 27.04 -0.18
C GLY A 413 -7.90 26.27 1.14
N CYS A 414 -8.96 26.11 1.92
CA CYS A 414 -8.96 25.37 3.17
C CYS A 414 -9.97 24.22 3.15
N GLY A 415 -9.69 23.20 3.96
CA GLY A 415 -10.58 22.07 4.13
C GLY A 415 -10.09 20.82 3.42
N ILE A 416 -10.28 19.67 4.06
CA ILE A 416 -10.30 18.37 3.41
C ILE A 416 -11.65 17.69 3.70
N PRO A 417 -12.23 16.96 2.75
CA PRO A 417 -13.57 16.38 2.90
C PRO A 417 -13.60 15.36 4.03
N GLN A 418 -14.70 15.25 4.76
CA GLN A 418 -14.89 14.26 5.83
C GLN A 418 -15.78 13.12 5.34
N GLY A 419 -15.30 11.87 5.39
CA GLY A 419 -16.01 10.70 4.86
C GLY A 419 -15.22 9.93 3.81
N PRO A 420 -14.64 10.58 2.79
CA PRO A 420 -13.85 9.89 1.78
C PRO A 420 -12.73 9.03 2.34
N ILE A 421 -12.46 7.92 1.66
CA ILE A 421 -11.50 6.91 2.14
C ILE A 421 -10.09 7.47 2.32
N CYS A 422 -9.70 8.53 1.59
CA CYS A 422 -8.39 9.17 1.69
C CYS A 422 -8.26 10.15 2.86
N SER A 423 -9.35 10.68 3.38
CA SER A 423 -9.32 11.84 4.27
C SER A 423 -8.57 11.61 5.57
N GLY A 424 -8.67 10.40 6.13
CA GLY A 424 -7.94 10.02 7.34
C GLY A 424 -6.42 9.99 7.15
N PHE A 425 -5.96 9.51 5.99
CA PHE A 425 -4.55 9.51 5.62
C PHE A 425 -4.03 10.93 5.34
N LEU A 426 -4.79 11.74 4.59
CA LEU A 426 -4.43 13.13 4.29
C LEU A 426 -4.30 13.98 5.57
N ALA A 427 -5.22 13.79 6.51
CA ALA A 427 -5.15 14.36 7.86
C ALA A 427 -3.83 14.03 8.58
N ASN A 428 -3.40 12.76 8.52
CA ASN A 428 -2.15 12.33 9.13
C ASN A 428 -0.92 12.88 8.40
N CYS A 429 -0.92 12.96 7.06
CA CYS A 429 0.15 13.63 6.31
C CYS A 429 0.34 15.09 6.75
N TYR A 430 -0.76 15.79 7.01
CA TYR A 430 -0.70 17.19 7.44
C TYR A 430 -0.02 17.35 8.81
N LEU A 431 -0.32 16.45 9.74
CA LEU A 431 0.11 16.50 11.14
C LEU A 431 1.39 15.71 11.44
N ASP A 432 1.96 14.94 10.51
CA ASP A 432 3.10 14.07 10.81
C ASP A 432 4.35 14.85 11.25
N GLU A 433 4.72 15.93 10.55
CA GLU A 433 5.86 16.77 10.95
C GLU A 433 5.64 17.40 12.33
N PHE A 434 4.39 17.77 12.65
CA PHE A 434 4.02 18.26 13.98
C PHE A 434 4.17 17.17 15.03
N ASP A 435 3.71 15.95 14.76
CA ASP A 435 3.85 14.83 15.70
C ASP A 435 5.31 14.50 15.99
N ARG A 436 6.19 14.62 14.99
CA ARG A 436 7.64 14.42 15.17
C ARG A 436 8.25 15.52 16.03
N GLU A 437 7.84 16.77 15.84
CA GLU A 437 8.30 17.88 16.67
C GLU A 437 7.82 17.72 18.13
N MET A 438 6.57 17.32 18.34
CA MET A 438 6.03 17.03 19.68
C MET A 438 6.75 15.84 20.32
N GLU A 439 6.99 14.74 19.60
CA GLU A 439 7.76 13.59 20.09
C GLU A 439 9.21 13.99 20.44
N ALA A 440 9.84 14.85 19.64
CA ALA A 440 11.20 15.34 19.91
C ALA A 440 11.26 16.22 21.17
N LYS A 441 10.25 17.08 21.40
CA LYS A 441 10.21 18.00 22.54
C LYS A 441 9.76 17.32 23.84
N LEU A 442 8.72 16.49 23.78
CA LEU A 442 8.03 15.90 24.94
C LEU A 442 8.45 14.44 25.19
N GLY A 443 9.23 13.86 24.28
CA GLY A 443 9.66 12.47 24.33
C GLY A 443 8.61 11.48 23.81
N PRO A 444 9.04 10.25 23.45
CA PRO A 444 8.20 9.22 22.83
C PRO A 444 7.05 8.72 23.73
N ASN A 445 7.16 8.89 25.04
CA ASN A 445 6.13 8.51 26.01
C ASN A 445 5.29 9.70 26.50
N GLY A 446 5.73 10.95 26.23
CA GLY A 446 5.09 12.17 26.74
C GLY A 446 4.04 12.76 25.81
N TYR A 447 4.00 12.38 24.53
CA TYR A 447 3.03 12.89 23.54
C TYR A 447 2.37 11.76 22.75
N ARG A 448 1.05 11.88 22.51
CA ARG A 448 0.26 10.92 21.71
C ARG A 448 -0.90 11.62 21.01
N ARG A 449 -1.25 11.15 19.81
CA ARG A 449 -2.38 11.68 19.02
C ARG A 449 -3.29 10.59 18.46
N TYR A 450 -4.59 10.83 18.49
CA TYR A 450 -5.61 10.05 17.79
C TYR A 450 -6.50 11.00 16.99
N VAL A 451 -6.27 11.06 15.68
CA VAL A 451 -6.96 12.02 14.79
C VAL A 451 -6.69 13.46 15.26
N ASP A 452 -7.68 14.15 15.81
CA ASP A 452 -7.64 15.52 16.33
C ASP A 452 -7.44 15.58 17.86
N ASP A 453 -7.62 14.46 18.57
CA ASP A 453 -7.35 14.33 20.00
C ASP A 453 -5.85 14.15 20.26
N MET A 454 -5.28 14.95 21.15
CA MET A 454 -3.89 14.85 21.62
C MET A 454 -3.87 14.67 23.14
N ILE A 455 -2.93 13.87 23.63
CA ILE A 455 -2.67 13.72 25.06
C ILE A 455 -1.19 13.93 25.32
N ILE A 456 -0.89 14.77 26.30
CA ILE A 456 0.44 15.07 26.78
C ILE A 456 0.55 14.64 28.24
N TYR A 457 1.67 14.05 28.62
CA TYR A 457 1.98 13.66 29.99
C TYR A 457 3.20 14.43 30.48
N THR A 458 3.11 15.00 31.69
CA THR A 458 4.18 15.82 32.27
C THR A 458 4.46 15.44 33.73
N HIS A 459 5.57 15.95 34.26
CA HIS A 459 6.01 15.66 35.63
C HIS A 459 5.34 16.57 36.66
N ASP A 460 5.04 17.81 36.28
CA ASP A 460 4.46 18.85 37.13
C ASP A 460 3.43 19.70 36.36
N GLU A 461 2.70 20.54 37.11
CA GLU A 461 1.64 21.41 36.59
C GLU A 461 2.18 22.57 35.74
N GLU A 462 3.40 23.06 36.04
CA GLU A 462 4.03 24.13 35.27
C GLU A 462 4.36 23.65 33.85
N SER A 463 4.93 22.46 33.74
CA SER A 463 5.19 21.75 32.49
C SER A 463 3.92 21.51 31.67
N CYS A 464 2.75 21.30 32.32
CA CYS A 464 1.46 21.22 31.64
C CYS A 464 1.13 22.54 30.92
N LYS A 465 1.24 23.67 31.64
CA LYS A 465 0.95 25.01 31.11
C LYS A 465 1.91 25.38 29.98
N GLU A 466 3.19 25.07 30.13
CA GLU A 466 4.19 25.25 29.07
C GLU A 466 3.88 24.41 27.83
N SER A 467 3.51 23.15 28.03
CA SER A 467 3.16 22.24 26.93
C SER A 467 1.93 22.72 26.16
N ILE A 468 0.88 23.17 26.86
CA ILE A 468 -0.32 23.76 26.25
C ILE A 468 0.06 24.96 25.37
N LYS A 469 0.89 25.86 25.89
CA LYS A 469 1.35 27.05 25.16
C LYS A 469 2.13 26.65 23.91
N TYR A 470 3.13 25.78 24.06
CA TYR A 470 3.98 25.32 22.95
C TYR A 470 3.17 24.62 21.85
N VAL A 471 2.27 23.70 22.22
CA VAL A 471 1.39 23.01 21.26
C VAL A 471 0.47 24.00 20.54
N SER A 472 -0.07 24.97 21.27
CA SER A 472 -0.93 26.00 20.68
C SER A 472 -0.18 26.89 19.69
N GLU A 473 1.04 27.31 20.00
CA GLU A 473 1.92 28.06 19.09
C GLU A 473 2.20 27.27 17.81
N LYS A 474 2.53 25.98 17.95
CA LYS A 474 2.85 25.11 16.81
C LYS A 474 1.66 24.79 15.92
N LEU A 475 0.48 24.64 16.48
CA LEU A 475 -0.75 24.54 15.69
C LEU A 475 -1.04 25.84 14.95
N CYS A 476 -0.83 27.00 15.58
CA CYS A 476 -0.99 28.30 14.93
C CYS A 476 -0.05 28.47 13.72
N GLU A 477 1.21 28.01 13.80
CA GLU A 477 2.16 28.01 12.67
C GLU A 477 1.62 27.20 11.47
N LEU A 478 0.89 26.11 11.74
CA LEU A 478 0.23 25.31 10.70
C LEU A 478 -1.04 25.99 10.17
N GLY A 479 -1.61 26.95 10.90
CA GLY A 479 -2.90 27.57 10.60
C GLY A 479 -4.08 26.88 11.29
N LEU A 480 -3.79 26.04 12.28
CA LEU A 480 -4.77 25.34 13.10
C LEU A 480 -4.95 26.07 14.44
N LYS A 481 -6.03 25.72 15.16
CA LYS A 481 -6.31 26.27 16.50
C LYS A 481 -6.69 25.16 17.45
N ASN A 482 -6.27 25.29 18.71
CA ASN A 482 -6.77 24.44 19.77
C ASN A 482 -8.21 24.80 20.14
N HIS A 483 -8.97 23.79 20.53
CA HIS A 483 -10.25 23.98 21.17
C HIS A 483 -10.05 24.47 22.60
N THR A 484 -10.86 25.43 23.04
CA THR A 484 -10.83 25.97 24.40
C THR A 484 -12.02 25.48 25.23
N GLY A 485 -12.01 25.73 26.54
CA GLY A 485 -13.09 25.38 27.45
C GLY A 485 -13.19 23.87 27.71
N ARG A 486 -14.40 23.29 27.68
CA ARG A 486 -14.70 21.90 28.12
C ARG A 486 -13.89 20.78 27.44
N LYS A 487 -13.27 21.07 26.29
CA LYS A 487 -12.46 20.10 25.55
C LYS A 487 -10.98 20.09 25.94
N LEU A 488 -10.48 21.17 26.55
CA LEU A 488 -9.19 21.16 27.21
C LEU A 488 -9.39 20.54 28.59
N LYS A 489 -8.73 19.41 28.85
CA LYS A 489 -8.80 18.73 30.14
C LYS A 489 -7.40 18.56 30.68
N GLU A 490 -7.17 19.04 31.88
CA GLU A 490 -5.93 18.86 32.62
C GLU A 490 -6.24 18.26 33.99
N GLY A 491 -5.27 17.55 34.56
CA GLY A 491 -5.43 16.92 35.86
C GLY A 491 -4.27 15.98 36.18
N THR A 492 -4.46 15.23 37.26
CA THR A 492 -3.49 14.23 37.70
C THR A 492 -3.59 12.95 36.86
N ILE A 493 -2.54 12.13 36.89
CA ILE A 493 -2.62 10.80 36.26
C ILE A 493 -3.71 9.94 36.91
N GLU A 494 -4.01 10.11 38.19
CA GLU A 494 -5.13 9.45 38.87
C GLU A 494 -6.47 9.81 38.21
N ASP A 495 -6.70 11.10 37.91
CA ASP A 495 -7.88 11.56 37.18
C ASP A 495 -7.95 10.90 35.80
N TYR A 496 -6.83 10.85 35.08
CA TYR A 496 -6.74 10.17 33.79
C TYR A 496 -7.10 8.68 33.88
N LEU A 497 -6.59 7.99 34.91
CA LEU A 497 -6.84 6.56 35.13
C LEU A 497 -8.33 6.29 35.43
N SER A 498 -9.02 7.20 36.12
CA SER A 498 -10.46 7.09 36.36
C SER A 498 -11.29 7.26 35.07
N LEU A 499 -10.84 8.12 34.14
CA LEU A 499 -11.52 8.33 32.85
C LEU A 499 -11.52 7.06 32.00
N ILE A 500 -10.39 6.36 31.97
CA ILE A 500 -10.23 5.14 31.16
C ILE A 500 -10.90 3.91 31.79
N GLU A 501 -11.29 3.93 33.06
CA GLU A 501 -11.97 2.78 33.68
C GLU A 501 -13.34 2.51 33.07
N ARG A 502 -14.12 3.56 32.77
CA ARG A 502 -15.41 3.41 32.07
C ARG A 502 -15.25 2.81 30.68
N ASP A 503 -14.22 3.24 29.95
CA ASP A 503 -13.95 2.67 28.63
C ASP A 503 -13.56 1.18 28.74
N ARG A 504 -12.96 0.73 29.86
CA ARG A 504 -12.66 -0.70 30.09
C ARG A 504 -13.92 -1.53 30.28
N GLU A 505 -14.92 -1.02 30.99
CA GLU A 505 -16.20 -1.72 31.18
C GLU A 505 -16.89 -1.94 29.84
N VAL A 506 -16.91 -0.91 28.98
CA VAL A 506 -17.40 -1.03 27.60
C VAL A 506 -16.59 -2.06 26.81
N ASP A 507 -15.27 -2.08 27.00
CA ASP A 507 -14.36 -3.03 26.36
C ASP A 507 -14.65 -4.49 26.77
N ASP A 508 -14.89 -4.72 28.06
CA ASP A 508 -15.21 -6.04 28.59
C ASP A 508 -16.59 -6.49 28.13
N PHE A 509 -17.57 -5.58 28.12
CA PHE A 509 -18.87 -5.83 27.49
C PHE A 509 -18.75 -6.17 26.00
N GLN A 510 -17.94 -5.44 25.22
CA GLN A 510 -17.72 -5.73 23.81
C GLN A 510 -17.06 -7.09 23.59
N LYS A 511 -16.13 -7.51 24.47
CA LYS A 511 -15.54 -8.85 24.42
C LYS A 511 -16.59 -9.93 24.68
N ASP A 512 -17.45 -9.72 25.66
CA ASP A 512 -18.52 -10.67 26.00
C ASP A 512 -19.56 -10.76 24.88
N LEU A 513 -19.99 -9.63 24.34
CA LEU A 513 -20.84 -9.58 23.16
C LEU A 513 -20.16 -10.29 21.97
N SER A 514 -18.88 -10.01 21.71
CA SER A 514 -18.14 -10.67 20.63
C SER A 514 -18.03 -12.18 20.82
N ARG A 515 -17.93 -12.67 22.07
CA ARG A 515 -17.94 -14.11 22.38
C ARG A 515 -19.30 -14.73 22.06
N ILE A 516 -20.39 -14.07 22.44
CA ILE A 516 -21.77 -14.48 22.13
C ILE A 516 -21.99 -14.51 20.61
N LEU A 517 -21.65 -13.41 19.92
CA LEU A 517 -21.82 -13.28 18.47
C LEU A 517 -20.98 -14.31 17.70
N ARG A 518 -19.76 -14.63 18.14
CA ARG A 518 -18.97 -15.73 17.54
C ARG A 518 -19.68 -17.07 17.65
N GLY A 519 -20.37 -17.35 18.75
CA GLY A 519 -21.21 -18.53 18.89
C GLY A 519 -22.31 -18.58 17.82
N LEU A 520 -22.97 -17.43 17.57
CA LEU A 520 -24.01 -17.32 16.55
C LEU A 520 -23.50 -17.49 15.11
N TYR A 521 -22.22 -17.22 14.82
CA TYR A 521 -21.69 -17.34 13.45
C TYR A 521 -20.86 -18.60 13.22
N SER A 522 -20.60 -19.37 14.28
CA SER A 522 -19.83 -20.60 14.18
C SER A 522 -20.76 -21.76 13.81
N LEU A 523 -20.70 -22.18 12.55
CA LEU A 523 -21.42 -23.38 12.10
C LEU A 523 -20.59 -24.63 12.37
N ASP A 524 -21.24 -25.72 12.76
CA ASP A 524 -20.62 -27.04 12.67
C ASP A 524 -20.37 -27.43 11.20
N TRP A 525 -19.64 -28.52 10.99
CA TRP A 525 -19.25 -28.95 9.64
C TRP A 525 -20.44 -29.29 8.73
N ASN A 526 -21.54 -29.82 9.27
CA ASN A 526 -22.71 -30.21 8.50
C ASN A 526 -23.48 -28.97 8.04
N ASN A 527 -23.72 -28.03 8.97
CA ASN A 527 -24.35 -26.76 8.69
C ASN A 527 -23.49 -25.90 7.74
N TYR A 528 -22.16 -25.93 7.90
CA TYR A 528 -21.25 -25.24 6.98
C TYR A 528 -21.31 -25.85 5.57
N ARG A 529 -21.38 -27.18 5.44
CA ARG A 529 -21.56 -27.85 4.14
C ARG A 529 -22.87 -27.46 3.47
N GLU A 530 -23.98 -27.44 4.21
CA GLU A 530 -25.26 -26.99 3.67
C GLU A 530 -25.24 -25.51 3.27
N PHE A 531 -24.59 -24.66 4.07
CA PHE A 531 -24.35 -23.27 3.71
C PHE A 531 -23.55 -23.12 2.41
N ILE A 532 -22.48 -23.89 2.21
CA ILE A 532 -21.70 -23.84 0.96
C ILE A 532 -22.50 -24.37 -0.22
N ARG A 533 -23.34 -25.41 -0.02
CA ARG A 533 -24.16 -26.01 -1.07
C ARG A 533 -25.30 -25.10 -1.52
N LYS A 534 -25.93 -24.41 -0.57
CA LYS A 534 -27.13 -23.57 -0.79
C LYS A 534 -27.08 -22.29 0.06
N PRO A 535 -26.19 -21.35 -0.26
CA PRO A 535 -25.92 -20.20 0.61
C PRO A 535 -27.13 -19.31 0.84
N ASP A 536 -27.92 -19.02 -0.20
CA ASP A 536 -29.03 -18.08 -0.10
C ASP A 536 -30.21 -18.68 0.69
N GLU A 537 -30.53 -19.95 0.44
CA GLU A 537 -31.57 -20.68 1.20
C GLU A 537 -31.16 -20.82 2.67
N PHE A 538 -29.90 -21.18 2.94
CA PHE A 538 -29.38 -21.34 4.28
C PHE A 538 -29.41 -20.02 5.05
N VAL A 539 -28.93 -18.93 4.46
CA VAL A 539 -28.89 -17.61 5.11
C VAL A 539 -30.30 -17.10 5.40
N ARG A 540 -31.26 -17.32 4.49
CA ARG A 540 -32.67 -16.96 4.73
C ARG A 540 -33.23 -17.70 5.94
N LEU A 541 -33.12 -19.04 5.95
CA LEU A 541 -33.60 -19.87 7.05
C LEU A 541 -32.90 -19.54 8.37
N TYR A 542 -31.58 -19.34 8.33
CA TYR A 542 -30.81 -19.01 9.53
C TYR A 542 -31.16 -17.62 10.07
N SER A 543 -31.40 -16.64 9.20
CA SER A 543 -31.91 -15.32 9.60
C SER A 543 -33.31 -15.41 10.22
N GLU A 544 -34.20 -16.25 9.69
CA GLU A 544 -35.51 -16.53 10.29
C GLU A 544 -35.38 -17.14 11.68
N CYS A 545 -34.50 -18.14 11.85
CA CYS A 545 -34.20 -18.73 13.15
C CYS A 545 -33.69 -17.68 14.15
N LEU A 546 -32.75 -16.83 13.75
CA LEU A 546 -32.23 -15.76 14.61
C LEU A 546 -33.33 -14.77 15.01
N ARG A 547 -34.26 -14.44 14.10
CA ARG A 547 -35.41 -13.58 14.43
C ARG A 547 -36.32 -14.19 15.48
N THR A 548 -36.50 -15.52 15.49
CA THR A 548 -37.35 -16.18 16.51
C THR A 548 -36.82 -16.02 17.93
N ILE A 549 -35.50 -15.82 18.09
CA ILE A 549 -34.85 -15.55 19.38
C ILE A 549 -34.57 -14.04 19.59
N GLY A 550 -35.21 -13.18 18.80
CA GLY A 550 -35.10 -11.72 18.92
C GLY A 550 -33.82 -11.12 18.31
N VAL A 551 -33.02 -11.91 17.60
CA VAL A 551 -31.78 -11.47 16.96
C VAL A 551 -32.06 -11.08 15.50
N ILE A 552 -32.14 -9.78 15.24
CA ILE A 552 -32.40 -9.25 13.89
C ILE A 552 -31.09 -8.84 13.24
N ILE A 553 -30.63 -9.63 12.27
CA ILE A 553 -29.38 -9.40 11.55
C ILE A 553 -29.67 -9.31 10.06
N ASN A 554 -29.01 -8.36 9.38
CA ASN A 554 -29.05 -8.24 7.93
C ASN A 554 -28.55 -9.56 7.27
N PRO A 555 -29.32 -10.18 6.37
CA PRO A 555 -28.94 -11.46 5.74
C PRO A 555 -27.58 -11.44 5.03
N GLU A 556 -27.24 -10.36 4.32
CA GLU A 556 -25.95 -10.22 3.66
C GLU A 556 -24.79 -10.16 4.66
N TRP A 557 -25.02 -9.47 5.78
CA TRP A 557 -24.04 -9.44 6.86
C TRP A 557 -23.86 -10.81 7.50
N LEU A 558 -24.96 -11.54 7.73
CA LEU A 558 -24.94 -12.90 8.26
C LEU A 558 -24.16 -13.84 7.35
N ARG A 559 -24.45 -13.83 6.04
CA ARG A 559 -23.75 -14.59 5.00
C ARG A 559 -22.24 -14.42 5.08
N ARG A 560 -21.77 -13.17 5.20
CA ARG A 560 -20.34 -12.84 5.31
C ARG A 560 -19.71 -13.44 6.57
N LYS A 561 -20.39 -13.35 7.72
CA LYS A 561 -19.85 -13.87 8.98
C LYS A 561 -19.75 -15.39 9.00
N LEU A 562 -20.69 -16.09 8.36
CA LEU A 562 -20.65 -17.56 8.23
C LEU A 562 -19.47 -18.04 7.35
N LEU A 563 -19.07 -17.27 6.33
CA LEU A 563 -17.93 -17.61 5.45
C LEU A 563 -16.57 -17.53 6.15
N LEU A 564 -16.42 -16.65 7.14
CA LEU A 564 -15.16 -16.42 7.87
C LEU A 564 -14.85 -17.52 8.91
N GLY A 565 -15.78 -18.43 9.18
CA GLY A 565 -15.69 -19.49 10.20
C GLY A 565 -14.73 -20.65 9.90
N LYS A 566 -13.67 -20.48 9.09
CA LYS A 566 -12.62 -21.49 8.94
C LYS A 566 -11.66 -21.46 10.13
N GLY A 567 -12.01 -22.18 11.20
CA GLY A 567 -11.13 -22.29 12.37
C GLY A 567 -11.71 -23.12 13.53
N LEU A 568 -12.26 -24.29 13.24
CA LEU A 568 -13.09 -25.02 14.20
C LEU A 568 -12.34 -25.80 15.31
N SER A 569 -11.04 -26.06 15.25
CA SER A 569 -10.42 -26.95 16.27
C SER A 569 -10.10 -26.26 17.60
N ALA A 570 -9.75 -24.97 17.59
CA ALA A 570 -9.30 -24.27 18.80
C ALA A 570 -10.46 -23.74 19.68
N ALA A 571 -11.55 -23.28 19.05
CA ALA A 571 -12.68 -22.65 19.76
C ALA A 571 -13.57 -23.67 20.49
N LEU A 572 -13.83 -24.83 19.87
CA LEU A 572 -14.68 -25.88 20.46
C LEU A 572 -14.08 -26.48 21.74
N SER A 573 -12.74 -26.66 21.80
CA SER A 573 -12.10 -27.22 23.00
C SER A 573 -12.07 -26.28 24.22
N PHE A 574 -12.18 -24.97 23.97
CA PHE A 574 -12.18 -23.95 25.02
C PHE A 574 -13.60 -23.69 25.55
N VAL A 575 -14.59 -23.60 24.66
CA VAL A 575 -16.01 -23.46 25.02
C VAL A 575 -16.48 -24.70 25.81
N SER A 576 -16.11 -25.90 25.38
CA SER A 576 -16.40 -27.14 26.12
C SER A 576 -15.80 -27.14 27.54
N ARG A 577 -14.55 -26.69 27.71
CA ARG A 577 -13.87 -26.66 29.02
C ARG A 577 -14.42 -25.59 29.96
N TYR A 578 -14.76 -24.41 29.43
CA TYR A 578 -15.23 -23.29 30.25
C TYR A 578 -16.67 -23.48 30.74
N PHE A 579 -17.59 -23.93 29.89
CA PHE A 579 -18.98 -24.21 30.29
C PHE A 579 -19.14 -25.48 31.12
N SER A 580 -18.13 -26.36 31.17
CA SER A 580 -18.09 -27.46 32.14
C SER A 580 -17.69 -26.98 33.55
N SER A 581 -17.05 -25.81 33.68
CA SER A 581 -16.51 -25.28 34.95
C SER A 581 -17.47 -24.34 35.69
N GLN A 582 -18.50 -23.82 35.01
CA GLN A 582 -19.59 -23.05 35.57
C GLN A 582 -20.84 -23.90 35.38
N MET A 583 -21.67 -24.14 36.40
CA MET A 583 -22.85 -25.04 36.37
C MET A 583 -23.99 -24.62 35.38
N TYR A 584 -23.66 -24.02 34.24
CA TYR A 584 -24.58 -23.78 33.14
C TYR A 584 -24.45 -24.90 32.11
N ARG A 585 -25.44 -25.80 32.06
CA ARG A 585 -25.66 -26.68 30.90
C ARG A 585 -26.07 -25.80 29.73
N VAL A 586 -25.11 -25.38 28.91
CA VAL A 586 -25.42 -24.88 27.57
C VAL A 586 -25.80 -26.11 26.74
N ASN A 587 -27.10 -26.33 26.55
CA ASN A 587 -27.57 -27.18 25.49
C ASN A 587 -27.18 -26.48 24.19
N PHE A 588 -26.15 -26.99 23.51
CA PHE A 588 -25.95 -26.64 22.11
C PHE A 588 -27.26 -26.94 21.39
N LEU A 589 -27.82 -25.94 20.71
CA LEU A 589 -28.81 -26.17 19.68
C LEU A 589 -28.10 -26.94 18.56
N ILE A 590 -28.02 -28.26 18.74
CA ILE A 590 -27.94 -29.18 17.62
C ILE A 590 -29.27 -28.92 16.90
N LEU A 591 -29.23 -28.14 15.82
CA LEU A 591 -30.35 -28.11 14.90
C LEU A 591 -30.61 -29.58 14.53
N PRO A 592 -31.77 -30.16 14.87
CA PRO A 592 -32.07 -31.52 14.47
C PRO A 592 -31.96 -31.58 12.96
N ASN A 593 -31.43 -32.67 12.43
CA ASN A 593 -31.49 -32.99 11.00
C ASN A 593 -32.91 -32.73 10.50
N TYR A 594 -33.14 -31.59 9.84
CA TYR A 594 -34.37 -31.35 9.11
C TYR A 594 -34.27 -32.16 7.82
N SER A 595 -34.62 -33.45 7.92
CA SER A 595 -35.22 -34.13 6.78
C SER A 595 -36.49 -33.36 6.44
N MET A 596 -36.55 -32.81 5.23
CA MET A 596 -37.77 -32.25 4.64
C MET A 596 -38.95 -33.20 4.89
N GLN A 597 -39.89 -32.82 5.73
CA GLN A 597 -41.29 -33.24 5.61
C GLN A 597 -42.19 -32.19 6.27
N MET A 598 -43.01 -31.56 5.44
CA MET A 598 -44.08 -30.67 5.86
C MET A 598 -45.13 -31.46 6.64
N SER A 599 -45.43 -31.08 7.88
CA SER A 599 -46.80 -31.13 8.44
C SER A 599 -46.85 -30.52 9.84
N GLY A 600 -47.73 -29.53 10.01
CA GLY A 600 -48.62 -29.38 11.17
C GLY A 600 -48.06 -29.31 12.60
N GLN A 601 -48.25 -28.12 13.20
CA GLN A 601 -48.59 -27.85 14.60
C GLN A 601 -47.49 -27.70 15.69
N ARG A 602 -47.67 -26.55 16.38
CA ARG A 602 -47.42 -26.22 17.79
C ARG A 602 -45.97 -26.11 18.28
N ILE A 603 -45.45 -24.88 18.13
CA ILE A 603 -44.34 -24.35 18.93
C ILE A 603 -44.87 -24.06 20.35
N LEU A 604 -44.54 -24.94 21.29
CA LEU A 604 -44.74 -24.72 22.72
C LEU A 604 -43.54 -23.97 23.29
N SER A 605 -43.86 -22.85 23.92
CA SER A 605 -42.99 -21.97 24.68
C SER A 605 -42.07 -22.70 25.66
N ARG A 606 -40.77 -22.34 25.67
CA ARG A 606 -39.99 -22.18 26.89
C ARG A 606 -38.89 -21.14 26.67
N LYS A 607 -38.90 -20.12 27.54
CA LYS A 607 -38.00 -18.98 27.57
C LYS A 607 -36.55 -19.42 27.84
N ILE A 608 -35.65 -18.79 27.08
CA ILE A 608 -34.19 -18.53 27.21
C ILE A 608 -33.39 -19.50 28.06
#